data_AF-A0A645FWE6-F1
#
_entry.id   AF-A0A645FWE6-F1
#
_cell.length_a   1.000
_cell.length_b   1.000
_cell.length_c   1.000
_cell.angle_alpha   90.00
_cell.angle_beta   90.00
_cell.angle_gamma   90.00
#
_symmetry.space_group_name_H-M   'P 1'
#
loop_
_entity.id
_entity.type
_entity.pdbx_description
1 polymer ?
#
loop_
_entity_poly.entity_id
_entity_poly.type
_entity_poly.pdbx_seq_one_letter_code
_entity_poly.pdbx_strand_id
1 'polypeptide(L)'
;MHSIVQRQIDGLLYELNFYTELLYTIPCTITRNIIINQIRNRLSMLNFLTSLSKAEAGMATQITGVPALTQLPQQGQKTFTSEELSRYNGKNGNPAYVAVNRVVYDVTNNAAWAAATHVGLSAGRDLTQEFASCHNGQKILDDLTIVGRLI
;
A
#
# COMPACT_ATOMS: atom_id res chain seq x y z
N MET A 1 -21.13 -23.13 -5.14
CA MET A 1 -19.96 -22.26 -4.91
C MET A 1 -19.66 -21.39 -6.12
N HIS A 2 -19.63 -21.96 -7.33
CA HIS A 2 -19.49 -21.25 -8.62
C HIS A 2 -20.37 -19.98 -8.78
N SER A 3 -21.62 -19.99 -8.30
CA SER A 3 -22.53 -18.84 -8.37
C SER A 3 -22.16 -17.65 -7.47
N ILE A 4 -21.40 -17.89 -6.40
CA ILE A 4 -20.96 -16.83 -5.46
C ILE A 4 -19.73 -16.14 -6.02
N VAL A 5 -18.76 -16.92 -6.53
CA VAL A 5 -17.54 -16.39 -7.16
C VAL A 5 -17.91 -15.54 -8.39
N GLN A 6 -18.86 -16.03 -9.21
CA GLN A 6 -19.33 -15.26 -10.37
C GLN A 6 -19.96 -13.92 -9.96
N ARG A 7 -20.81 -13.89 -8.93
CA ARG A 7 -21.40 -12.65 -8.43
C ARG A 7 -20.35 -11.66 -7.90
N GLN A 8 -19.30 -12.17 -7.27
CA GLN A 8 -18.18 -11.35 -6.80
C GLN A 8 -17.38 -10.77 -7.97
N ILE A 9 -17.16 -11.56 -9.03
CA ILE A 9 -16.54 -11.10 -10.27
C ILE A 9 -17.36 -9.95 -10.89
N ASP A 10 -18.68 -10.13 -11.02
CA ASP A 10 -19.56 -9.11 -11.60
C ASP A 10 -19.54 -7.80 -10.81
N GLY A 11 -19.50 -7.89 -9.47
CA GLY A 11 -19.36 -6.71 -8.59
C GLY A 11 -18.03 -5.98 -8.79
N LEU A 12 -16.92 -6.71 -8.94
CA LEU A 12 -15.60 -6.12 -9.21
C LEU A 12 -15.55 -5.43 -10.58
N LEU A 13 -16.17 -6.02 -11.60
CA LEU A 13 -16.27 -5.40 -12.93
C LEU A 13 -17.06 -4.09 -12.87
N TYR A 14 -18.13 -4.03 -12.08
CA TYR A 14 -18.87 -2.79 -11.85
C TYR A 14 -18.01 -1.71 -11.18
N GLU A 15 -17.29 -2.05 -10.10
CA GLU A 15 -16.39 -1.10 -9.44
C GLU A 15 -15.27 -0.61 -10.37
N LEU A 16 -14.69 -1.50 -11.18
CA LEU A 16 -13.66 -1.15 -12.17
C LEU A 16 -14.18 -0.16 -13.21
N ASN A 17 -15.39 -0.38 -13.74
CA ASN A 17 -16.04 0.55 -14.65
C ASN A 17 -16.31 1.90 -13.98
N PHE A 18 -16.83 1.89 -12.75
CA PHE A 18 -17.04 3.12 -11.98
C PHE A 18 -15.75 3.93 -11.81
N TYR A 19 -14.65 3.28 -11.41
CA TYR A 19 -13.36 3.96 -11.29
C TYR A 19 -12.84 4.49 -12.64
N THR A 20 -13.08 3.76 -13.72
CA THR A 20 -12.72 4.21 -15.08
C THR A 20 -13.47 5.49 -15.44
N GLU A 21 -14.77 5.57 -15.17
CA GLU A 21 -15.56 6.80 -15.38
C GLU A 21 -15.07 7.96 -14.50
N LEU A 22 -14.67 7.69 -13.26
CA LEU A 22 -14.08 8.70 -12.40
C LEU A 22 -12.76 9.25 -12.97
N LEU A 23 -11.95 8.43 -13.66
CA LEU A 23 -10.70 8.91 -14.29
C LEU A 23 -10.90 9.87 -15.45
N TYR A 24 -12.02 9.75 -16.17
CA TYR A 24 -12.36 10.64 -17.28
C TYR A 24 -12.97 11.95 -16.79
N THR A 25 -13.63 11.94 -15.64
CA THR A 25 -14.39 13.10 -15.13
C THR A 25 -13.60 13.95 -14.15
N ILE A 26 -12.61 13.38 -13.45
CA ILE A 26 -11.85 14.09 -12.41
C ILE A 26 -10.53 14.63 -12.99
N PRO A 27 -10.29 15.96 -12.98
CA PRO A 27 -9.06 16.55 -13.53
C PRO A 27 -7.89 16.56 -12.54
N CYS A 28 -8.15 16.43 -11.24
CA CYS A 28 -7.10 16.44 -10.21
C CYS A 28 -6.15 15.24 -10.38
N THR A 29 -4.88 15.52 -10.70
CA THR A 29 -3.87 14.47 -10.95
C THR A 29 -3.67 13.56 -9.74
N ILE A 30 -3.72 14.11 -8.53
CA ILE A 30 -3.59 13.34 -7.28
C ILE A 30 -4.75 12.37 -7.14
N THR A 31 -5.99 12.84 -7.29
CA THR A 31 -7.19 12.00 -7.20
C THR A 31 -7.22 10.94 -8.29
N ARG A 32 -6.80 11.27 -9.52
CA ARG A 32 -6.67 10.28 -10.61
C ARG A 32 -5.67 9.18 -10.27
N ASN A 33 -4.53 9.50 -9.67
CA ASN A 33 -3.57 8.48 -9.26
C ASN A 33 -4.11 7.57 -8.14
N ILE A 34 -4.90 8.11 -7.21
CA ILE A 34 -5.62 7.29 -6.22
C ILE A 34 -6.57 6.31 -6.92
N ILE A 35 -7.37 6.81 -7.88
CA ILE A 35 -8.34 5.99 -8.62
C ILE A 35 -7.64 4.91 -9.47
N ILE A 36 -6.53 5.24 -10.13
CA ILE A 36 -5.70 4.27 -10.87
C ILE A 36 -5.25 3.13 -9.95
N ASN A 37 -4.86 3.43 -8.70
CA ASN A 37 -4.46 2.40 -7.76
C ASN A 37 -5.63 1.57 -7.24
N GLN A 38 -6.82 2.17 -7.04
CA GLN A 38 -8.03 1.41 -6.74
C GLN A 38 -8.35 0.42 -7.88
N ILE A 39 -8.20 0.85 -9.14
CA ILE A 39 -8.33 -0.03 -10.31
C ILE A 39 -7.33 -1.18 -10.27
N ARG A 40 -6.04 -0.91 -10.01
CA ARG A 40 -5.01 -1.96 -9.90
C ARG A 40 -5.34 -2.98 -8.80
N ASN A 41 -5.79 -2.52 -7.64
CA ASN A 41 -6.18 -3.39 -6.52
C ASN A 41 -7.39 -4.28 -6.88
N ARG A 42 -8.43 -3.70 -7.48
CA ARG A 42 -9.60 -4.46 -7.95
C ARG A 42 -9.24 -5.44 -9.06
N LEU A 43 -8.33 -5.09 -9.95
CA LEU A 43 -7.82 -5.99 -10.99
C LEU A 43 -7.04 -7.16 -10.39
N SER A 44 -6.24 -6.93 -9.34
CA SER A 44 -5.56 -8.02 -8.61
C SER A 44 -6.57 -8.98 -7.96
N MET A 45 -7.64 -8.47 -7.35
CA MET A 45 -8.69 -9.30 -6.78
C MET A 45 -9.44 -10.07 -7.86
N LEU A 46 -9.74 -9.44 -9.00
CA LEU A 46 -10.40 -10.10 -10.14
C LEU A 46 -9.54 -11.25 -10.67
N ASN A 47 -8.23 -11.04 -10.82
CA ASN A 47 -7.30 -12.09 -11.23
C ASN A 47 -7.27 -13.25 -10.23
N PHE A 48 -7.27 -12.96 -8.93
CA PHE A 48 -7.35 -13.97 -7.88
C PHE A 48 -8.64 -14.79 -7.98
N LEU A 49 -9.82 -14.15 -8.07
CA LEU A 49 -11.10 -14.84 -8.20
C LEU A 49 -11.19 -15.65 -9.50
N THR A 50 -10.63 -15.14 -10.59
CA THR A 50 -10.55 -15.86 -11.87
C THR A 50 -9.63 -17.08 -11.78
N SER A 51 -8.56 -17.01 -10.97
CA SER A 51 -7.70 -18.17 -10.71
C SER A 51 -8.42 -19.23 -9.86
N LEU A 52 -9.27 -18.81 -8.91
CA LEU A 52 -10.09 -19.72 -8.11
C LEU A 52 -11.15 -20.41 -8.97
N SER A 53 -11.85 -19.68 -9.86
CA SER A 53 -12.85 -20.29 -10.75
C SER A 53 -12.22 -21.29 -11.74
N LYS A 54 -10.99 -21.03 -12.19
CA LYS A 54 -10.21 -21.97 -13.03
C LYS A 54 -9.68 -23.18 -12.23
N ALA A 55 -9.29 -22.98 -10.97
CA ALA A 55 -8.81 -24.06 -10.10
C ALA A 55 -9.90 -25.06 -9.71
N GLU A 56 -11.17 -24.64 -9.68
CA GLU A 56 -12.32 -25.55 -9.55
C GLU A 56 -12.45 -26.53 -10.74
N ALA A 57 -11.79 -26.29 -11.88
CA ALA A 57 -11.78 -27.15 -13.06
C ALA A 57 -10.50 -27.98 -13.24
N GLY A 58 -9.53 -27.91 -12.31
CA GLY A 58 -8.27 -28.62 -12.45
C GLY A 58 -7.44 -28.63 -11.17
N MET A 59 -7.57 -29.69 -10.38
CA MET A 59 -6.55 -30.04 -9.40
C MET A 59 -5.37 -30.71 -10.11
N ALA A 60 -4.22 -30.03 -10.21
CA ALA A 60 -2.91 -30.56 -9.85
C ALA A 60 -1.76 -29.54 -10.09
N THR A 61 -0.90 -29.45 -9.08
CA THR A 61 0.56 -29.15 -9.06
C THR A 61 1.14 -27.74 -9.39
N GLN A 62 1.69 -27.17 -8.31
CA GLN A 62 3.03 -26.58 -8.14
C GLN A 62 3.39 -25.16 -8.67
N ILE A 63 3.53 -24.28 -7.67
CA ILE A 63 4.44 -23.14 -7.43
C ILE A 63 5.60 -22.94 -8.43
N THR A 64 5.75 -21.71 -8.94
CA THR A 64 7.08 -21.06 -9.14
C THR A 64 6.92 -19.56 -9.44
N GLY A 65 7.69 -18.71 -8.74
CA GLY A 65 8.10 -17.40 -9.27
C GLY A 65 7.45 -16.15 -8.69
N VAL A 66 7.63 -15.86 -7.39
CA VAL A 66 7.63 -14.47 -6.92
C VAL A 66 9.09 -14.01 -6.96
N PRO A 67 9.45 -12.91 -7.67
CA PRO A 67 10.77 -12.32 -7.51
C PRO A 67 10.88 -11.82 -6.08
N ALA A 68 11.80 -12.42 -5.35
CA ALA A 68 12.07 -12.07 -3.98
C ALA A 68 12.67 -10.65 -3.93
N LEU A 69 11.91 -9.69 -3.40
CA LEU A 69 12.49 -8.49 -2.81
C LEU A 69 13.14 -8.90 -1.49
N THR A 70 14.24 -9.64 -1.60
CA THR A 70 15.06 -10.05 -0.46
C THR A 70 15.89 -8.86 -0.04
N GLN A 71 15.40 -8.09 0.94
CA GLN A 71 16.31 -7.51 1.92
C GLN A 71 16.14 -8.30 3.21
N LEU A 72 17.08 -9.22 3.42
CA LEU A 72 17.27 -9.99 4.65
C LEU A 72 17.20 -9.07 5.90
N PRO A 73 16.85 -9.62 7.08
CA PRO A 73 16.92 -8.88 8.32
C PRO A 73 18.36 -8.44 8.54
N GLN A 74 18.63 -7.14 8.50
CA GLN A 74 19.87 -6.63 9.08
C GLN A 74 19.72 -6.79 10.58
N GLN A 75 20.45 -7.75 11.14
CA GLN A 75 20.59 -8.00 12.57
C GLN A 75 20.94 -6.65 13.25
N GLY A 76 19.99 -6.08 14.01
CA GLY A 76 20.15 -4.79 14.69
C GLY A 76 19.10 -3.72 14.34
N GLN A 77 18.27 -3.89 13.29
CA GLN A 77 17.16 -2.95 13.03
C GLN A 77 15.99 -3.17 14.00
N LYS A 78 15.53 -2.07 14.62
CA LYS A 78 14.36 -2.07 15.50
C LYS A 78 13.11 -2.54 14.73
N THR A 79 12.34 -3.43 15.33
CA THR A 79 11.02 -3.81 14.84
C THR A 79 9.95 -3.00 15.55
N PHE A 80 8.87 -2.72 14.83
CA PHE A 80 7.71 -2.00 15.34
C PHE A 80 6.47 -2.81 15.00
N THR A 81 5.56 -2.98 15.96
CA THR A 81 4.16 -3.26 15.62
C THR A 81 3.44 -1.97 15.20
N SER A 82 2.23 -2.09 14.65
CA SER A 82 1.41 -0.90 14.35
C SER A 82 1.14 -0.06 15.61
N GLU A 83 0.90 -0.70 16.76
CA GLU A 83 0.67 -0.02 18.03
C GLU A 83 1.92 0.71 18.51
N GLU A 84 3.10 0.11 18.38
CA GLU A 84 4.35 0.77 18.74
C GLU A 84 4.65 1.94 17.81
N LEU A 85 4.47 1.76 16.49
CA LEU A 85 4.65 2.81 15.50
C LEU A 85 3.73 4.01 15.79
N SER A 86 2.49 3.78 16.24
CA SER A 86 1.53 4.85 16.55
C SER A 86 1.98 5.85 17.62
N ARG A 87 2.96 5.47 18.45
CA ARG A 87 3.54 6.34 19.48
C ARG A 87 4.52 7.36 18.88
N TYR A 88 5.08 7.08 17.71
CA TYR A 88 6.01 7.95 16.98
C TYR A 88 5.24 8.89 16.04
N ASN A 89 4.36 9.68 16.64
CA ASN A 89 3.43 10.56 15.95
C ASN A 89 3.88 12.05 15.92
N GLY A 90 5.11 12.34 16.36
CA GLY A 90 5.65 13.71 16.38
C GLY A 90 5.05 14.64 17.45
N LYS A 91 4.24 14.12 18.38
CA LYS A 91 3.59 14.91 19.43
C LYS A 91 4.25 14.69 20.79
N ASN A 92 4.13 15.67 21.68
CA ASN A 92 4.63 15.60 23.05
C ASN A 92 6.14 15.28 23.14
N GLY A 93 6.92 15.75 22.16
CA GLY A 93 8.36 15.47 22.08
C GLY A 93 8.73 14.10 21.52
N ASN A 94 7.75 13.27 21.13
CA ASN A 94 8.04 12.03 20.42
C ASN A 94 8.51 12.30 18.98
N PRO A 95 9.36 11.45 18.40
CA PRO A 95 9.70 11.53 16.98
C PRO A 95 8.49 11.26 16.09
N ALA A 96 8.58 11.63 14.81
CA ALA A 96 7.58 11.35 13.78
C ALA A 96 8.10 10.30 12.81
N TYR A 97 7.53 9.09 12.84
CA TYR A 97 7.92 7.98 11.95
C TYR A 97 6.77 7.56 11.04
N VAL A 98 7.08 7.06 9.85
CA VAL A 98 6.10 6.48 8.91
C VAL A 98 6.61 5.17 8.36
N ALA A 99 5.73 4.21 8.12
CA ALA A 99 6.09 2.98 7.44
C ALA A 99 5.66 3.02 5.96
N VAL A 100 6.53 2.57 5.07
CA VAL A 100 6.23 2.33 3.64
C VAL A 100 6.88 1.02 3.23
N ASN A 101 6.08 0.10 2.66
CA ASN A 101 6.51 -1.24 2.28
C ASN A 101 7.24 -1.97 3.41
N ARG A 102 6.69 -1.88 4.64
CA ARG A 102 7.25 -2.43 5.88
C ARG A 102 8.57 -1.84 6.36
N VAL A 103 9.11 -0.82 5.69
CA VAL A 103 10.29 -0.08 6.16
C VAL A 103 9.82 1.16 6.91
N VAL A 104 10.36 1.40 8.11
CA VAL A 104 10.03 2.57 8.93
C VAL A 104 11.07 3.66 8.71
N TYR A 105 10.61 4.84 8.32
CA TYR A 105 11.43 6.02 8.03
C TYR A 105 11.20 7.10 9.08
N ASP A 106 12.27 7.79 9.44
CA ASP A 106 12.21 9.00 10.26
C ASP A 106 11.91 10.23 9.40
N VAL A 107 10.82 10.92 9.73
CA VAL A 107 10.38 12.16 9.07
C VAL A 107 10.39 13.36 10.02
N THR A 108 10.93 13.22 11.24
CA THR A 108 10.86 14.22 12.32
C THR A 108 11.37 15.60 11.89
N ASN A 109 12.48 15.63 11.14
CA ASN A 109 13.10 16.88 10.69
C ASN A 109 12.89 17.15 9.19
N ASN A 110 11.93 16.48 8.57
CA ASN A 110 11.62 16.68 7.17
C ASN A 110 10.60 17.84 7.02
N ALA A 111 10.96 18.87 6.25
CA ALA A 111 10.12 20.06 6.08
C ALA A 111 8.74 19.76 5.47
N ALA A 112 8.62 18.73 4.63
CA ALA A 112 7.34 18.31 4.06
C ALA A 112 6.41 17.67 5.10
N TRP A 113 6.95 17.28 6.26
CA TRP A 113 6.26 16.67 7.40
C TRP A 113 6.09 17.63 8.58
N ALA A 114 5.99 18.93 8.31
CA ALA A 114 5.75 19.94 9.34
C ALA A 114 4.56 19.57 10.24
N ALA A 115 4.72 19.79 11.54
CA ALA A 115 3.77 19.36 12.58
C ALA A 115 3.45 17.85 12.56
N ALA A 116 4.38 17.03 12.06
CA ALA A 116 4.22 15.58 11.88
C ALA A 116 3.04 15.17 10.99
N THR A 117 2.72 16.03 10.02
CA THR A 117 1.65 15.83 9.07
C THR A 117 2.12 16.08 7.65
N HIS A 118 1.52 15.39 6.68
CA HIS A 118 1.80 15.59 5.27
C HIS A 118 0.52 15.38 4.46
N VAL A 119 -0.02 16.44 3.87
CA VAL A 119 -1.25 16.42 3.03
C VAL A 119 -2.41 15.63 3.68
N GLY A 120 -2.75 15.97 4.93
CA GLY A 120 -3.83 15.30 5.68
C GLY A 120 -3.48 13.93 6.26
N LEU A 121 -2.27 13.42 6.00
CA LEU A 121 -1.72 12.23 6.66
C LEU A 121 -1.01 12.64 7.95
N SER A 122 -0.94 11.71 8.90
CA SER A 122 -0.25 11.89 10.18
C SER A 122 0.81 10.81 10.36
N ALA A 123 1.90 11.17 11.02
CA ALA A 123 2.93 10.21 11.42
C ALA A 123 2.42 9.17 12.41
N GLY A 124 3.19 8.10 12.58
CA GLY A 124 2.88 6.93 13.42
C GLY A 124 2.05 5.87 12.71
N ARG A 125 2.08 5.81 11.38
CA ARG A 125 1.22 4.91 10.60
C ARG A 125 1.98 4.23 9.45
N ASP A 126 1.46 3.08 9.03
CA ASP A 126 1.77 2.53 7.71
C ASP A 126 1.02 3.34 6.66
N LEU A 127 1.79 4.00 5.79
CA LEU A 127 1.33 4.84 4.71
C LEU A 127 1.72 4.26 3.34
N THR A 128 1.93 2.94 3.26
CA THR A 128 2.31 2.26 2.03
C THR A 128 1.35 2.58 0.89
N GLN A 129 0.05 2.58 1.17
CA GLN A 129 -0.97 2.80 0.14
C GLN A 129 -1.00 4.26 -0.33
N GLU A 130 -0.89 5.20 0.62
CA GLU A 130 -0.90 6.63 0.37
C GLU A 130 0.39 7.09 -0.32
N PHE A 131 1.53 6.51 0.04
CA PHE A 131 2.78 6.73 -0.65
C PHE A 131 2.73 6.19 -2.09
N ALA A 132 2.23 4.97 -2.29
CA ALA A 132 2.04 4.40 -3.63
C ALA A 132 1.06 5.23 -4.47
N SER A 133 0.07 5.86 -3.84
CA SER A 133 -0.95 6.67 -4.54
C SER A 133 -0.43 8.01 -5.04
N CYS A 134 0.45 8.68 -4.29
CA CYS A 134 0.98 9.99 -4.68
C CYS A 134 2.35 9.93 -5.37
N HIS A 135 3.18 8.94 -5.05
CA HIS A 135 4.60 8.98 -5.38
C HIS A 135 5.10 7.82 -6.25
N ASN A 136 4.29 6.79 -6.54
CA ASN A 136 4.52 5.73 -7.55
C ASN A 136 6.00 5.36 -7.85
N GLY A 137 6.81 5.09 -6.81
CA GLY A 137 8.22 4.66 -6.96
C GLY A 137 9.26 5.77 -7.12
N GLN A 138 8.90 7.04 -6.89
CA GLN A 138 9.86 8.13 -6.76
C GLN A 138 10.83 7.88 -5.60
N LYS A 139 12.10 8.25 -5.80
CA LYS A 139 13.21 8.09 -4.85
C LYS A 139 13.15 9.03 -3.62
N ILE A 140 11.96 9.52 -3.27
CA ILE A 140 11.76 10.45 -2.16
C ILE A 140 12.16 9.82 -0.81
N LEU A 141 12.06 8.49 -0.71
CA LEU A 141 12.44 7.76 0.51
C LEU A 141 13.96 7.57 0.65
N ASP A 142 14.73 7.74 -0.44
CA ASP A 142 16.19 7.51 -0.41
C ASP A 142 16.91 8.56 0.46
N ASP A 143 16.30 9.75 0.62
CA ASP A 143 16.82 10.84 1.45
C ASP A 143 16.39 10.74 2.93
N LEU A 144 15.54 9.76 3.27
CA LEU A 144 15.05 9.57 4.63
C LEU A 144 15.84 8.51 5.38
N THR A 145 16.07 8.76 6.67
CA THR A 145 16.73 7.79 7.55
C THR A 145 15.80 6.60 7.83
N ILE A 146 16.28 5.39 7.53
CA ILE A 146 15.59 4.15 7.92
C ILE A 146 15.86 3.86 9.40
N VAL A 147 14.81 3.74 10.20
CA VAL A 147 14.87 3.49 11.65
C VAL A 147 14.38 2.10 12.06
N GLY A 148 13.85 1.32 11.12
CA GLY A 148 13.51 -0.07 11.39
C GLY A 148 12.51 -0.69 10.41
N ARG A 149 11.78 -1.70 10.90
CA ARG A 149 10.75 -2.41 10.13
C ARG A 149 9.44 -2.57 10.87
N LEU A 150 8.36 -2.49 10.13
CA LEU A 150 7.01 -2.81 10.59
C LEU A 150 6.78 -4.33 10.45
N ILE A 151 6.34 -4.98 11.53
CA ILE A 151 6.04 -6.42 11.59
C ILE A 151 4.58 -6.69 11.95
#